data_AF-A0A519ZRT9-F1
#
_entry.id   AF-A0A519ZRT9-F1
#
_cell.length_a   1.000
_cell.length_b   1.000
_cell.length_c   1.000
_cell.angle_alpha   90.00
_cell.angle_beta   90.00
_cell.angle_gamma   90.00
#
_symmetry.space_group_name_H-M   'P 1'
#
loop_
_entity.id
_entity.type
_entity.pdbx_description
1 polymer ?
#
loop_
_entity_poly.entity_id
_entity_poly.type
_entity_poly.pdbx_seq_one_letter_code
_entity_poly.pdbx_strand_id
1 'polypeptide(L)'
;MELLSNSKPVYFNTGLAQLPALMANGGYSKVFVLTDEHTSVHCLPVFQQLLDDFTGFDLIETSAGEENKSIDFCIGIWKTLLDFGADRKCLLINLGGGVITDMGGFIAATYKRGVDFVNIPTSLLAQVDASVGGKTGIDVDNAKNMVGTFSIPIAVFIEDVFLKTLPEKEMRSGSAEVLKHGLIADAAYFKELNDTGLHAITAAQVYRSVEIKNTVVTEDPLEKGLRKILNFGHTIGHALESYSLSNDKTPLTHGDAIAIGMICESYLSFKINN
;
A
#
# COMPACT_ATOMS: atom_id res chain seq x y z
N MET A 1 -5.78 17.56 -0.50
CA MET A 1 -5.56 17.71 0.97
C MET A 1 -4.16 17.21 1.30
N GLU A 2 -3.60 17.61 2.44
CA GLU A 2 -2.28 17.15 2.90
C GLU A 2 -2.36 16.66 4.35
N LEU A 3 -1.65 15.57 4.65
CA LEU A 3 -1.44 15.05 6.00
C LEU A 3 0.04 14.67 6.15
N LEU A 4 0.59 14.79 7.35
CA LEU A 4 1.96 14.34 7.64
C LEU A 4 1.94 12.98 8.32
N SER A 5 2.59 11.99 7.71
CA SER A 5 2.83 10.67 8.29
C SER A 5 4.31 10.48 8.58
N ASN A 6 4.68 10.32 9.85
CA ASN A 6 6.09 10.26 10.29
C ASN A 6 6.94 11.41 9.70
N SER A 7 6.41 12.63 9.71
CA SER A 7 7.03 13.84 9.13
C SER A 7 7.21 13.84 7.60
N LYS A 8 6.54 12.93 6.88
CA LYS A 8 6.52 12.90 5.41
C LYS A 8 5.11 13.19 4.89
N PRO A 9 4.98 13.94 3.77
CA PRO A 9 3.68 14.33 3.26
C PRO A 9 2.93 13.17 2.61
N VAL A 10 1.62 13.15 2.84
CA VAL A 10 0.63 12.36 2.13
C VAL A 10 -0.29 13.34 1.42
N TYR A 11 -0.22 13.36 0.09
CA TYR A 11 -1.02 14.22 -0.77
C TYR A 11 -2.25 13.47 -1.26
N PHE A 12 -3.41 14.13 -1.24
CA PHE A 12 -4.69 13.56 -1.66
C PHE A 12 -5.31 14.39 -2.78
N ASN A 13 -5.59 13.73 -3.91
CA ASN A 13 -6.29 14.28 -5.07
C ASN A 13 -5.69 15.61 -5.53
N THR A 14 -4.38 15.62 -5.68
CA THR A 14 -3.58 16.79 -6.06
C THR A 14 -3.22 16.81 -7.54
N GLY A 15 -3.57 15.76 -8.28
CA GLY A 15 -3.07 15.55 -9.63
C GLY A 15 -1.55 15.45 -9.67
N LEU A 16 -0.93 14.86 -8.64
CA LEU A 16 0.53 14.74 -8.50
C LEU A 16 1.33 16.06 -8.56
N ALA A 17 0.69 17.22 -8.34
CA ALA A 17 1.29 18.54 -8.57
C ALA A 17 2.61 18.79 -7.81
N GLN A 18 2.82 18.14 -6.66
CA GLN A 18 4.02 18.28 -5.84
C GLN A 18 5.17 17.36 -6.29
N LEU A 19 4.90 16.34 -7.11
CA LEU A 19 5.91 15.37 -7.54
C LEU A 19 7.02 16.00 -8.40
N PRO A 20 6.75 16.85 -9.40
CA PRO A 20 7.80 17.51 -10.19
C PRO A 20 8.76 18.34 -9.31
N ALA A 21 8.20 19.12 -8.37
CA ALA A 21 9.00 19.92 -7.45
C ALA A 21 9.85 19.04 -6.52
N LEU A 22 9.30 17.92 -6.03
CA LEU A 22 10.01 16.94 -5.22
C LEU A 22 11.17 16.30 -6.00
N MET A 23 10.96 15.94 -7.28
CA MET A 23 12.00 15.41 -8.15
C MET A 23 13.11 16.44 -8.40
N ALA A 24 12.74 17.68 -8.72
CA ALA A 24 13.69 18.76 -8.96
C ALA A 24 14.53 19.10 -7.71
N ASN A 25 13.90 19.21 -6.55
CA ASN A 25 14.56 19.54 -5.29
C ASN A 25 15.45 18.39 -4.78
N GLY A 26 15.11 17.14 -5.07
CA GLY A 26 15.91 15.97 -4.71
C GLY A 26 17.23 15.87 -5.47
N GLY A 27 17.33 16.51 -6.65
CA GLY A 27 18.52 16.48 -7.48
C GLY A 27 18.87 15.07 -7.96
N TYR A 28 17.85 14.28 -8.31
CA TYR A 28 18.04 12.88 -8.67
C TYR A 28 18.75 12.72 -10.01
N SER A 29 19.70 11.79 -10.07
CA SER A 29 20.44 11.43 -11.28
C SER A 29 19.58 10.63 -12.27
N LYS A 30 18.66 9.82 -11.72
CA LYS A 30 17.72 8.95 -12.43
C LYS A 30 16.42 8.79 -11.66
N VAL A 31 15.33 8.62 -12.39
CA VAL A 31 14.01 8.30 -11.85
C VAL A 31 13.58 6.97 -12.45
N PHE A 32 13.15 6.05 -11.60
CA PHE A 32 12.60 4.76 -11.99
C PHE A 32 11.13 4.69 -11.58
N VAL A 33 10.30 4.10 -12.43
CA VAL A 33 8.91 3.75 -12.09
C VAL A 33 8.81 2.23 -12.01
N LEU A 34 8.48 1.71 -10.84
CA LEU A 34 8.18 0.30 -10.62
C LEU A 34 6.66 0.09 -10.65
N THR A 35 6.19 -0.84 -11.49
CA THR A 35 4.78 -1.17 -11.66
C THR A 35 4.59 -2.66 -11.99
N ASP A 36 3.38 -3.18 -11.76
CA ASP A 36 2.96 -4.46 -12.34
C ASP A 36 2.31 -4.27 -13.73
N GLU A 37 2.13 -5.37 -14.47
CA GLU A 37 1.55 -5.40 -15.82
C GLU A 37 0.13 -4.81 -15.92
N HIS A 38 -0.73 -4.98 -14.90
CA HIS A 38 -2.08 -4.42 -14.92
C HIS A 38 -2.04 -2.92 -14.65
N THR A 39 -1.24 -2.51 -13.66
CA THR A 39 -1.02 -1.09 -13.34
C THR A 39 -0.35 -0.36 -14.50
N SER A 40 0.55 -1.01 -15.23
CA SER A 40 1.20 -0.48 -16.43
C SER A 40 0.19 -0.17 -17.53
N VAL A 41 -0.79 -1.05 -17.76
CA VAL A 41 -1.84 -0.83 -18.76
C VAL A 41 -2.84 0.23 -18.32
N HIS A 42 -3.26 0.22 -17.06
CA HIS A 42 -4.43 0.99 -16.61
C HIS A 42 -4.11 2.30 -15.88
N CYS A 43 -2.96 2.39 -15.22
CA CYS A 43 -2.61 3.51 -14.34
C CYS A 43 -1.41 4.30 -14.85
N LEU A 44 -0.42 3.68 -15.51
CA LEU A 44 0.73 4.39 -16.05
C LEU A 44 0.33 5.51 -17.04
N PRO A 45 -0.62 5.32 -17.98
CA PRO A 45 -1.06 6.40 -18.85
C PRO A 45 -1.69 7.57 -18.09
N VAL A 46 -2.43 7.27 -17.02
CA VAL A 46 -3.05 8.29 -16.15
C VAL A 46 -1.97 9.03 -15.36
N PHE A 47 -0.99 8.31 -14.80
CA PHE A 47 0.18 8.90 -14.14
C PHE A 47 0.93 9.88 -15.05
N GLN A 48 1.16 9.51 -16.31
CA GLN A 48 1.81 10.37 -17.29
C GLN A 48 0.97 11.62 -17.59
N GLN A 49 -0.34 11.46 -17.81
CA GLN A 49 -1.26 12.58 -18.07
C GLN A 49 -1.32 13.57 -16.91
N LEU A 50 -1.30 13.08 -15.66
CA LEU A 50 -1.27 13.95 -14.46
C LEU A 50 0.04 14.76 -14.36
N LEU A 51 1.09 14.37 -15.10
CA LEU A 51 2.40 15.00 -15.11
C LEU A 51 2.74 15.61 -16.48
N ASP A 52 1.73 16.08 -17.22
CA ASP A 52 1.92 16.71 -18.54
C ASP A 52 2.70 15.81 -19.52
N ASP A 53 2.31 14.53 -19.62
CA ASP A 53 2.93 13.49 -20.44
C ASP A 53 4.42 13.25 -20.12
N PHE A 54 4.78 13.32 -18.83
CA PHE A 54 6.13 13.06 -18.35
C PHE A 54 6.64 11.68 -18.78
N THR A 55 7.85 11.65 -19.36
CA THR A 55 8.54 10.45 -19.85
C THR A 55 9.98 10.35 -19.35
N GLY A 56 10.38 11.22 -18.41
CA GLY A 56 11.74 11.29 -17.87
C GLY A 56 12.07 10.22 -16.84
N PHE A 57 11.62 8.98 -17.05
CA PHE A 57 11.84 7.86 -16.15
C PHE A 57 12.18 6.58 -16.92
N ASP A 58 12.93 5.69 -16.26
CA ASP A 58 13.15 4.31 -16.71
C ASP A 58 12.04 3.42 -16.10
N LEU A 59 11.32 2.65 -16.93
CA LEU A 59 10.24 1.77 -16.48
C LEU A 59 10.78 0.40 -16.06
N ILE A 60 10.36 -0.07 -14.88
CA ILE A 60 10.57 -1.44 -14.39
C ILE A 60 9.19 -2.07 -14.23
N GLU A 61 8.86 -2.99 -15.12
CA GLU A 61 7.60 -3.72 -15.09
C GLU A 61 7.81 -5.14 -14.53
N THR A 62 6.90 -5.60 -13.68
CA THR A 62 6.84 -6.96 -13.16
C THR A 62 5.49 -7.61 -13.46
N SER A 63 5.42 -8.94 -13.40
CA SER A 63 4.14 -9.65 -13.38
C SER A 63 3.33 -9.24 -12.14
N ALA A 64 2.00 -9.22 -12.28
CA ALA A 64 1.08 -8.99 -11.17
C ALA A 64 0.93 -10.25 -10.31
N GLY A 65 0.61 -10.08 -9.02
CA GLY A 65 0.36 -11.19 -8.09
C GLY A 65 1.24 -11.15 -6.83
N GLU A 66 0.73 -11.75 -5.75
CA GLU A 66 1.43 -11.84 -4.46
C GLU A 66 2.65 -12.78 -4.57
N GLU A 67 2.62 -13.76 -5.47
CA GLU A 67 3.72 -14.70 -5.73
C GLU A 67 5.01 -14.00 -6.18
N ASN A 68 4.90 -12.79 -6.74
CA ASN A 68 6.04 -11.98 -7.17
C ASN A 68 6.64 -11.18 -6.03
N LYS A 69 6.02 -11.18 -4.85
CA LYS A 69 6.48 -10.47 -3.65
C LYS A 69 7.55 -11.27 -2.91
N SER A 70 8.62 -11.66 -3.60
CA SER A 70 9.67 -12.56 -3.09
C SER A 70 11.07 -11.97 -3.24
N ILE A 71 12.04 -12.60 -2.56
CA ILE A 71 13.45 -12.18 -2.63
C ILE A 71 14.03 -12.33 -4.03
N ASP A 72 13.58 -13.32 -4.80
CA ASP A 72 14.08 -13.58 -6.16
C ASP A 72 13.69 -12.45 -7.11
N PHE A 73 12.45 -11.94 -6.99
CA PHE A 73 12.01 -10.75 -7.72
C PHE A 73 12.78 -9.49 -7.31
N CYS A 74 13.05 -9.31 -6.02
CA CYS A 74 13.89 -8.22 -5.53
C CYS A 74 15.30 -8.28 -6.15
N ILE A 75 15.91 -9.47 -6.22
CA ILE A 75 17.21 -9.67 -6.88
C ILE A 75 17.16 -9.29 -8.36
N GLY A 76 16.09 -9.65 -9.07
CA GLY A 76 15.86 -9.24 -10.45
C GLY A 76 15.82 -7.73 -10.61
N ILE A 77 15.04 -7.05 -9.78
CA ILE A 77 14.89 -5.59 -9.82
C ILE A 77 16.20 -4.89 -9.44
N TRP A 78 16.94 -5.36 -8.44
CA TRP A 78 18.26 -4.80 -8.10
C TRP A 78 19.26 -4.94 -9.25
N LYS A 79 19.24 -6.04 -10.00
CA LYS A 79 20.06 -6.20 -11.20
C LYS A 79 19.68 -5.18 -12.27
N THR A 80 18.39 -5.01 -12.55
CA THR A 80 17.91 -3.97 -13.47
C THR A 80 18.37 -2.58 -13.05
N LEU A 81 18.26 -2.23 -11.77
CA LEU A 81 18.75 -0.94 -11.25
C LEU A 81 20.27 -0.77 -11.46
N LEU A 82 21.07 -1.82 -11.26
CA LEU A 82 22.51 -1.79 -11.53
C LEU A 82 22.83 -1.60 -13.01
N ASP A 83 22.16 -2.36 -13.88
CA ASP A 83 22.39 -2.36 -15.33
C ASP A 83 22.01 -1.02 -15.95
N PHE A 84 20.96 -0.38 -15.44
CA PHE A 84 20.53 0.96 -15.84
C PHE A 84 21.33 2.07 -15.14
N GLY A 85 22.34 1.75 -14.34
CA GLY A 85 23.23 2.72 -13.72
C GLY A 85 22.58 3.55 -12.61
N ALA A 86 21.58 3.03 -11.91
CA ALA A 86 21.01 3.67 -10.74
C ALA A 86 22.09 3.87 -9.66
N ASP A 87 22.36 5.12 -9.25
CA ASP A 87 23.33 5.47 -8.21
C ASP A 87 22.63 5.69 -6.85
N ARG A 88 23.30 6.32 -5.87
CA ARG A 88 22.69 6.62 -4.54
C ARG A 88 21.68 7.78 -4.59
N LYS A 89 21.63 8.49 -5.72
CA LYS A 89 20.76 9.63 -5.99
C LYS A 89 19.71 9.27 -7.04
N CYS A 90 19.35 7.99 -7.16
CA CYS A 90 18.15 7.62 -7.90
C CYS A 90 16.89 7.78 -7.03
N LEU A 91 15.76 8.01 -7.68
CA LEU A 91 14.43 7.95 -7.07
C LEU A 91 13.69 6.73 -7.60
N LEU A 92 13.09 5.94 -6.71
CA LEU A 92 12.16 4.87 -7.07
C LEU A 92 10.71 5.31 -6.82
N ILE A 93 9.90 5.37 -7.87
CA ILE A 93 8.46 5.64 -7.79
C ILE A 93 7.74 4.29 -7.86
N ASN A 94 7.08 3.91 -6.77
CA ASN A 94 6.27 2.68 -6.71
C ASN A 94 4.84 3.03 -7.11
N LEU A 95 4.49 2.79 -8.38
CA LEU A 95 3.15 2.97 -8.92
C LEU A 95 2.45 1.62 -8.93
N GLY A 96 1.51 1.39 -8.02
CA GLY A 96 0.83 0.09 -7.95
C GLY A 96 0.07 -0.17 -6.66
N GLY A 97 -0.43 -1.40 -6.52
CA GLY A 97 -1.14 -1.86 -5.32
C GLY A 97 -0.21 -2.14 -4.12
N GLY A 98 -0.72 -2.92 -3.17
CA GLY A 98 0.00 -3.27 -1.94
C GLY A 98 1.33 -3.98 -2.20
N VAL A 99 1.35 -4.95 -3.13
CA VAL A 99 2.56 -5.67 -3.54
C VAL A 99 3.66 -4.72 -4.00
N ILE A 100 3.35 -3.83 -4.96
CA ILE A 100 4.33 -2.90 -5.54
C ILE A 100 4.83 -1.89 -4.52
N THR A 101 3.95 -1.34 -3.69
CA THR A 101 4.34 -0.33 -2.69
C THR A 101 5.17 -0.93 -1.55
N ASP A 102 4.87 -2.16 -1.13
CA ASP A 102 5.55 -2.86 -0.05
C ASP A 102 6.92 -3.40 -0.50
N MET A 103 6.95 -4.15 -1.61
CA MET A 103 8.17 -4.69 -2.21
C MET A 103 9.07 -3.57 -2.73
N GLY A 104 8.50 -2.57 -3.41
CA GLY A 104 9.25 -1.42 -3.93
C GLY A 104 9.91 -0.60 -2.82
N GLY A 105 9.20 -0.39 -1.70
CA GLY A 105 9.79 0.22 -0.51
C GLY A 105 10.95 -0.60 0.06
N PHE A 106 10.82 -1.93 0.11
CA PHE A 106 11.89 -2.83 0.58
C PHE A 106 13.12 -2.80 -0.36
N ILE A 107 12.88 -2.81 -1.67
CA ILE A 107 13.90 -2.69 -2.71
C ILE A 107 14.67 -1.37 -2.54
N ALA A 108 13.96 -0.25 -2.40
CA ALA A 108 14.58 1.06 -2.20
C ALA A 108 15.38 1.14 -0.89
N ALA A 109 14.84 0.62 0.21
CA ALA A 109 15.47 0.61 1.52
C ALA A 109 16.80 -0.18 1.55
N THR A 110 16.90 -1.23 0.75
CA THR A 110 18.04 -2.15 0.75
C THR A 110 19.02 -1.88 -0.39
N TYR A 111 18.57 -1.30 -1.51
CA TYR A 111 19.44 -0.93 -2.63
C TYR A 111 20.43 0.16 -2.22
N LYS A 112 21.73 -0.11 -2.39
CA LYS A 112 22.83 0.77 -1.96
C LYS A 112 22.73 1.24 -0.49
N ARG A 113 22.06 0.48 0.37
CA ARG A 113 21.76 0.81 1.79
C ARG A 113 20.77 1.96 1.97
N GLY A 114 19.86 2.14 1.01
CA GLY A 114 18.81 3.16 1.04
C GLY A 114 18.95 4.14 -0.11
N VAL A 115 17.91 4.21 -0.92
CA VAL A 115 17.64 5.28 -1.88
C VAL A 115 16.25 5.85 -1.61
N ASP A 116 16.00 7.06 -2.09
CA ASP A 116 14.70 7.70 -1.90
C ASP A 116 13.63 7.02 -2.74
N PHE A 117 12.42 6.94 -2.18
CA PHE A 117 11.27 6.39 -2.90
C PHE A 117 9.97 7.11 -2.55
N VAL A 118 9.05 7.08 -3.52
CA VAL A 118 7.69 7.64 -3.41
C VAL A 118 6.70 6.51 -3.68
N ASN A 119 5.60 6.48 -2.92
CA ASN A 119 4.49 5.55 -3.18
C ASN A 119 3.34 6.29 -3.86
N ILE A 120 2.83 5.72 -4.96
CA ILE A 120 1.62 6.17 -5.66
C ILE A 120 0.65 4.98 -5.70
N PRO A 121 -0.11 4.75 -4.62
CA PRO A 121 -1.00 3.60 -4.50
C PRO A 121 -2.18 3.64 -5.50
N THR A 122 -2.36 2.55 -6.24
CA THR A 122 -3.41 2.43 -7.28
C THR A 122 -4.58 1.51 -6.89
N SER A 123 -4.50 0.84 -5.73
CA SER A 123 -5.62 0.08 -5.15
C SER A 123 -6.13 0.72 -3.87
N LEU A 124 -7.40 0.52 -3.55
CA LEU A 124 -8.00 1.07 -2.32
C LEU A 124 -7.24 0.57 -1.07
N LEU A 125 -6.91 -0.73 -1.03
CA LEU A 125 -6.12 -1.32 0.04
C LEU A 125 -4.76 -0.62 0.23
N ALA A 126 -4.06 -0.33 -0.87
CA ALA A 126 -2.79 0.36 -0.81
C ALA A 126 -2.94 1.83 -0.36
N GLN A 127 -4.02 2.50 -0.77
CA GLN A 127 -4.28 3.90 -0.41
C GLN A 127 -4.56 4.08 1.08
N VAL A 128 -5.35 3.18 1.68
CA VAL A 128 -5.78 3.32 3.09
C VAL A 128 -4.84 2.61 4.07
N ASP A 129 -4.08 1.62 3.59
CA ASP A 129 -3.22 0.81 4.42
C ASP A 129 -1.78 0.74 3.87
N ALA A 130 -1.48 -0.13 2.91
CA ALA A 130 -0.09 -0.55 2.62
C ALA A 130 0.92 0.61 2.36
N SER A 131 0.51 1.67 1.68
CA SER A 131 1.42 2.77 1.32
C SER A 131 1.79 3.71 2.46
N VAL A 132 1.05 3.69 3.58
CA VAL A 132 1.21 4.60 4.73
C VAL A 132 1.71 3.86 5.97
N GLY A 133 2.71 4.42 6.65
CA GLY A 133 3.23 3.89 7.92
C GLY A 133 4.47 3.01 7.80
N GLY A 134 5.01 2.87 6.60
CA GLY A 134 6.41 2.50 6.34
C GLY A 134 6.84 1.09 6.70
N LYS A 135 5.90 0.16 6.91
CA LYS A 135 6.24 -1.26 6.84
C LYS A 135 6.47 -1.57 5.37
N THR A 136 7.64 -2.13 5.08
CA THR A 136 8.04 -2.60 3.76
C THR A 136 8.48 -4.05 3.89
N GLY A 137 8.19 -4.92 2.93
CA GLY A 137 8.61 -6.30 3.05
C GLY A 137 8.23 -7.20 1.89
N ILE A 138 8.67 -8.44 2.04
CA ILE A 138 8.48 -9.55 1.12
C ILE A 138 8.09 -10.80 1.89
N ASP A 139 7.57 -11.76 1.13
CA ASP A 139 7.17 -13.06 1.60
C ASP A 139 8.34 -14.05 1.50
N VAL A 140 8.38 -15.00 2.44
CA VAL A 140 9.32 -16.12 2.41
C VAL A 140 8.51 -17.40 2.53
N ASP A 141 8.53 -18.21 1.47
CA ASP A 141 7.66 -19.38 1.33
C ASP A 141 6.18 -19.00 1.59
N ASN A 142 5.54 -19.63 2.57
CA ASN A 142 4.15 -19.35 2.95
C ASN A 142 4.01 -18.26 4.03
N ALA A 143 5.13 -17.65 4.44
CA ALA A 143 5.18 -16.71 5.56
C ALA A 143 5.16 -15.26 5.03
N LYS A 144 3.97 -14.64 5.10
CA LYS A 144 3.72 -13.29 4.59
C LYS A 144 4.46 -12.21 5.40
N ASN A 145 5.06 -11.25 4.71
CA ASN A 145 5.64 -10.04 5.29
C ASN A 145 6.70 -10.28 6.39
N MET A 146 7.41 -11.41 6.34
CA MET A 146 8.35 -11.79 7.41
C MET A 146 9.75 -11.22 7.26
N VAL A 147 10.12 -10.82 6.05
CA VAL A 147 11.40 -10.15 5.78
C VAL A 147 11.11 -8.76 5.28
N GLY A 148 11.58 -7.74 6.00
CA GLY A 148 11.20 -6.37 5.71
C GLY A 148 11.99 -5.32 6.47
N THR A 149 11.63 -4.05 6.24
CA THR A 149 12.19 -2.90 6.93
C THR A 149 11.10 -1.90 7.33
N PHE A 150 11.38 -1.08 8.34
CA PHE A 150 10.61 0.13 8.61
C PHE A 150 11.24 1.30 7.84
N SER A 151 10.71 1.59 6.65
CA SER A 151 11.22 2.62 5.74
C SER A 151 10.07 3.53 5.30
N ILE A 152 10.22 4.84 5.55
CA ILE A 152 9.17 5.81 5.23
C ILE A 152 9.43 6.38 3.82
N PRO A 153 8.44 6.35 2.90
CA PRO A 153 8.57 7.02 1.61
C PRO A 153 8.76 8.53 1.83
N ILE A 154 9.47 9.20 0.92
CA ILE A 154 9.65 10.65 1.03
C ILE A 154 8.35 11.43 0.78
N ALA A 155 7.39 10.81 0.09
CA ALA A 155 6.01 11.27 -0.05
C ALA A 155 5.09 10.11 -0.48
N VAL A 156 3.80 10.22 -0.19
CA VAL A 156 2.74 9.34 -0.73
C VAL A 156 1.73 10.18 -1.49
N PHE A 157 1.33 9.74 -2.68
CA PHE A 157 0.34 10.43 -3.51
C PHE A 157 -0.89 9.54 -3.73
N ILE A 158 -2.00 9.90 -3.09
CA ILE A 158 -3.27 9.19 -3.19
C ILE A 158 -4.17 9.95 -4.18
N GLU A 159 -4.46 9.31 -5.31
CA GLU A 159 -5.34 9.88 -6.34
C GLU A 159 -6.49 8.90 -6.62
N ASP A 160 -7.73 9.35 -6.41
CA ASP A 160 -8.94 8.54 -6.58
C ASP A 160 -9.18 8.11 -8.03
N VAL A 161 -8.60 8.82 -9.00
CA VAL A 161 -8.70 8.51 -10.42
C VAL A 161 -8.19 7.10 -10.74
N PHE A 162 -7.21 6.59 -9.99
CA PHE A 162 -6.70 5.23 -10.18
C PHE A 162 -7.70 4.14 -9.77
N LEU A 163 -8.63 4.44 -8.87
CA LEU A 163 -9.65 3.47 -8.45
C LEU A 163 -10.71 3.20 -9.53
N LYS A 164 -10.82 4.07 -10.56
CA LYS A 164 -11.81 3.92 -11.63
C LYS A 164 -11.61 2.67 -12.48
N THR A 165 -10.38 2.16 -12.54
CA THR A 165 -10.02 0.92 -13.26
C THR A 165 -9.87 -0.28 -12.34
N LEU A 166 -10.01 -0.09 -11.02
CA LEU A 166 -9.79 -1.15 -10.04
C LEU A 166 -10.95 -2.16 -10.10
N PRO A 167 -10.68 -3.48 -10.21
CA PRO A 167 -11.72 -4.50 -10.19
C PRO A 167 -12.56 -4.42 -8.92
N GLU A 168 -13.87 -4.70 -9.04
CA GLU A 168 -14.81 -4.64 -7.91
C GLU A 168 -14.39 -5.54 -6.74
N LYS A 169 -13.79 -6.71 -7.03
CA LYS A 169 -13.23 -7.63 -6.02
C LYS A 169 -12.16 -6.93 -5.16
N GLU A 170 -11.30 -6.13 -5.78
CA GLU A 170 -10.21 -5.41 -5.12
C GLU A 170 -10.70 -4.14 -4.41
N MET A 171 -11.74 -3.48 -4.96
CA MET A 171 -12.46 -2.43 -4.24
C MET A 171 -13.06 -2.98 -2.93
N ARG A 172 -13.75 -4.13 -2.99
CA ARG A 172 -14.30 -4.78 -1.79
C ARG A 172 -13.21 -5.19 -0.81
N SER A 173 -12.10 -5.74 -1.30
CA SER A 173 -10.92 -6.10 -0.49
C SER A 173 -10.41 -4.90 0.31
N GLY A 174 -10.16 -3.76 -0.34
CA GLY A 174 -9.73 -2.54 0.34
C GLY A 174 -10.75 -1.99 1.35
N SER A 175 -12.05 -2.15 1.07
CA SER A 175 -13.12 -1.69 1.97
C SER A 175 -13.14 -2.42 3.33
N ALA A 176 -12.59 -3.64 3.41
CA ALA A 176 -12.45 -4.34 4.69
C ALA A 176 -11.55 -3.57 5.67
N GLU A 177 -10.46 -2.98 5.16
CA GLU A 177 -9.55 -2.15 5.97
C GLU A 177 -10.17 -0.82 6.36
N VAL A 178 -10.96 -0.23 5.46
CA VAL A 178 -11.74 0.99 5.74
C VAL A 178 -12.72 0.74 6.89
N LEU A 179 -13.45 -0.38 6.86
CA LEU A 179 -14.32 -0.80 7.96
C LEU A 179 -13.56 -1.05 9.26
N LYS A 180 -12.40 -1.72 9.19
CA LYS A 180 -11.53 -1.97 10.34
C LYS A 180 -11.18 -0.68 11.06
N HIS A 181 -10.80 0.38 10.32
CA HIS A 181 -10.49 1.68 10.92
C HIS A 181 -11.66 2.28 11.70
N GLY A 182 -12.89 2.17 11.18
CA GLY A 182 -14.09 2.56 11.94
C GLY A 182 -14.29 1.73 13.20
N LEU A 183 -14.18 0.40 13.09
CA LEU A 183 -14.40 -0.53 14.22
C LEU A 183 -13.42 -0.31 15.38
N ILE A 184 -12.17 0.03 15.09
CA ILE A 184 -11.12 0.14 16.12
C ILE A 184 -10.99 1.56 16.71
N ALA A 185 -11.49 2.60 16.02
CA ALA A 185 -11.20 3.98 16.40
C ALA A 185 -12.38 4.97 16.32
N ASP A 186 -13.39 4.71 15.48
CA ASP A 186 -14.45 5.70 15.23
C ASP A 186 -15.80 5.05 14.88
N ALA A 187 -16.64 4.92 15.91
CA ALA A 187 -17.98 4.33 15.78
C ALA A 187 -18.92 5.13 14.88
N ALA A 188 -18.77 6.46 14.80
CA ALA A 188 -19.60 7.28 13.92
C ALA A 188 -19.21 7.06 12.46
N TYR A 189 -17.90 7.00 12.18
CA TYR A 189 -17.37 6.65 10.87
C TYR A 189 -17.76 5.24 10.44
N PHE A 190 -17.70 4.25 11.33
CA PHE A 190 -18.19 2.90 11.04
C PHE A 190 -19.67 2.89 10.63
N LYS A 191 -20.51 3.66 11.34
CA LYS A 191 -21.93 3.79 11.01
C LYS A 191 -22.14 4.41 9.63
N GLU A 192 -21.40 5.46 9.30
CA GLU A 192 -21.45 6.11 7.98
C GLU A 192 -21.06 5.15 6.84
N LEU A 193 -20.03 4.32 7.05
CA LEU A 193 -19.58 3.33 6.07
C LEU A 193 -20.66 2.28 5.78
N ASN A 194 -21.42 1.88 6.81
CA ASN A 194 -22.51 0.93 6.66
C ASN A 194 -23.66 1.46 5.78
N ASP A 195 -23.90 2.78 5.81
CA ASP A 195 -24.91 3.44 4.97
C ASP A 195 -24.41 3.64 3.52
N THR A 196 -23.10 3.80 3.32
CA THR A 196 -22.48 4.03 1.99
C THR A 196 -22.38 2.75 1.15
N GLY A 197 -22.11 1.61 1.79
CA GLY A 197 -21.84 0.34 1.13
C GLY A 197 -20.39 0.19 0.62
N LEU A 198 -19.93 -1.06 0.51
CA LEU A 198 -18.51 -1.41 0.34
C LEU A 198 -17.93 -1.16 -1.06
N HIS A 199 -18.75 -0.74 -2.02
CA HIS A 199 -18.34 -0.51 -3.41
C HIS A 199 -18.20 0.98 -3.74
N ALA A 200 -18.56 1.88 -2.82
CA ALA A 200 -18.68 3.31 -3.06
C ALA A 200 -17.84 4.14 -2.08
N ILE A 201 -16.66 3.63 -1.68
CA ILE A 201 -15.77 4.37 -0.79
C ILE A 201 -15.35 5.68 -1.45
N THR A 202 -15.63 6.79 -0.77
CA THR A 202 -15.36 8.15 -1.28
C THR A 202 -13.95 8.61 -0.93
N ALA A 203 -13.43 9.63 -1.64
CA ALA A 203 -12.15 10.24 -1.30
C ALA A 203 -12.10 10.79 0.15
N ALA A 204 -13.23 11.27 0.68
CA ALA A 204 -13.33 11.71 2.07
C ALA A 204 -13.17 10.54 3.05
N GLN A 205 -13.75 9.38 2.72
CA GLN A 205 -13.60 8.16 3.51
C GLN A 205 -12.18 7.61 3.43
N VAL A 206 -11.53 7.65 2.26
CA VAL A 206 -10.10 7.31 2.13
C VAL A 206 -9.25 8.21 3.03
N TYR A 207 -9.47 9.53 2.98
CA TYR A 207 -8.76 10.49 3.84
C TYR A 207 -8.95 10.17 5.32
N ARG A 208 -10.19 9.95 5.77
CA ARG A 208 -10.49 9.63 7.18
C ARG A 208 -9.83 8.33 7.63
N SER A 209 -9.84 7.30 6.79
CA SER A 209 -9.15 6.04 7.07
C SER A 209 -7.64 6.25 7.24
N VAL A 210 -7.00 7.01 6.34
CA VAL A 210 -5.58 7.32 6.45
C VAL A 210 -5.28 8.16 7.69
N GLU A 211 -6.14 9.10 8.05
CA GLU A 211 -6.01 9.91 9.26
C GLU A 211 -6.05 9.06 10.55
N ILE A 212 -7.02 8.14 10.65
CA ILE A 212 -7.13 7.19 11.77
C ILE A 212 -5.85 6.35 11.87
N LYS A 213 -5.44 5.73 10.76
CA LYS A 213 -4.21 4.93 10.72
C LYS A 213 -3.00 5.76 11.11
N ASN A 214 -2.88 6.97 10.58
CA ASN A 214 -1.74 7.84 10.82
C ASN A 214 -1.62 8.24 12.30
N THR A 215 -2.74 8.48 12.98
CA THR A 215 -2.77 8.77 14.41
C THR A 215 -2.13 7.62 15.20
N VAL A 216 -2.56 6.39 14.91
CA VAL A 216 -2.07 5.17 15.55
C VAL A 216 -0.58 4.91 15.23
N VAL A 217 -0.18 5.10 13.97
CA VAL A 217 1.20 4.92 13.52
C VAL A 217 2.14 5.96 14.14
N THR A 218 1.72 7.21 14.25
CA THR A 218 2.53 8.29 14.82
C THR A 218 2.78 8.06 16.31
N GLU A 219 1.80 7.50 17.02
CA GLU A 219 1.95 7.15 18.44
C GLU A 219 2.88 5.94 18.66
N ASP A 220 2.84 4.94 17.78
CA ASP A 220 3.66 3.73 17.87
C ASP A 220 4.29 3.33 16.51
N PRO A 221 5.37 4.02 16.08
CA PRO A 221 5.94 3.84 14.74
C PRO A 221 6.52 2.46 14.48
N LEU A 222 6.91 1.73 15.53
CA LEU A 222 7.56 0.41 15.43
C LEU A 222 6.67 -0.75 15.90
N GLU A 223 5.38 -0.50 16.10
CA GLU A 223 4.38 -1.53 16.44
C GLU A 223 4.69 -2.34 17.71
N LYS A 224 5.13 -1.67 18.78
CA LYS A 224 5.42 -2.34 20.05
C LYS A 224 4.21 -2.39 20.99
N GLY A 225 3.25 -1.49 20.82
CA GLY A 225 2.07 -1.29 21.66
C GLY A 225 0.79 -1.03 20.86
N LEU A 226 0.28 0.21 20.92
CA LEU A 226 -1.03 0.60 20.39
C LEU A 226 -1.24 0.18 18.93
N ARG A 227 -0.20 0.27 18.08
CA ARG A 227 -0.37 0.03 16.64
C ARG A 227 -0.86 -1.38 16.29
N LYS A 228 -0.77 -2.33 17.24
CA LYS A 228 -1.37 -3.66 17.11
C LYS A 228 -2.89 -3.66 16.96
N ILE A 229 -3.61 -2.59 17.32
CA ILE A 229 -5.05 -2.50 17.03
C ILE A 229 -5.34 -2.53 15.52
N LEU A 230 -4.39 -2.12 14.69
CA LEU A 230 -4.49 -2.27 13.23
C LEU A 230 -4.44 -3.75 12.79
N ASN A 231 -4.04 -4.68 13.67
CA ASN A 231 -4.07 -6.11 13.37
C ASN A 231 -5.39 -6.77 13.76
N PHE A 232 -6.44 -6.00 14.08
CA PHE A 232 -7.77 -6.56 14.28
C PHE A 232 -8.23 -7.32 13.02
N GLY A 233 -8.65 -8.56 13.20
CA GLY A 233 -8.97 -9.51 12.14
C GLY A 233 -7.77 -10.23 11.49
N HIS A 234 -6.55 -9.77 11.72
CA HIS A 234 -5.38 -10.27 10.98
C HIS A 234 -4.84 -11.60 11.52
N THR A 235 -5.10 -11.94 12.79
CA THR A 235 -4.56 -13.18 13.35
C THR A 235 -5.22 -14.40 12.70
N ILE A 236 -6.56 -14.40 12.68
CA ILE A 236 -7.33 -15.45 12.02
C ILE A 236 -7.33 -15.23 10.50
N GLY A 237 -7.42 -13.97 10.05
CA GLY A 237 -7.45 -13.61 8.64
C GLY A 237 -6.22 -14.10 7.87
N HIS A 238 -5.01 -13.82 8.36
CA HIS A 238 -3.79 -14.30 7.67
C HIS A 238 -3.71 -15.83 7.58
N ALA A 239 -4.16 -16.55 8.61
CA ALA A 239 -4.18 -18.01 8.57
C ALA A 239 -5.11 -18.53 7.45
N LEU A 240 -6.28 -17.91 7.28
CA LEU A 240 -7.23 -18.22 6.21
C LEU A 240 -6.70 -17.81 4.83
N GLU A 241 -6.08 -16.63 4.73
CA GLU A 241 -5.49 -16.11 3.50
C GLU A 241 -4.40 -17.04 2.97
N SER A 242 -3.41 -17.39 3.80
CA SER A 242 -2.33 -18.31 3.44
C SER A 242 -2.87 -19.69 3.04
N TYR A 243 -3.86 -20.21 3.79
CA TYR A 243 -4.48 -21.49 3.44
C TYR A 243 -5.20 -21.42 2.09
N SER A 244 -6.01 -20.39 1.86
CA SER A 244 -6.77 -20.20 0.63
C SER A 244 -5.86 -20.07 -0.59
N LEU A 245 -4.75 -19.33 -0.46
CA LEU A 245 -3.77 -19.15 -1.53
C LEU A 245 -3.19 -20.49 -2.04
N SER A 246 -2.95 -21.46 -1.15
CA SER A 246 -2.40 -22.76 -1.52
C SER A 246 -3.44 -23.82 -1.90
N ASN A 247 -4.71 -23.65 -1.52
CA ASN A 247 -5.70 -24.73 -1.58
C ASN A 247 -6.92 -24.42 -2.47
N ASP A 248 -7.22 -23.14 -2.74
CA ASP A 248 -8.41 -22.76 -3.48
C ASP A 248 -8.09 -22.44 -4.95
N LYS A 249 -9.01 -22.80 -5.85
CA LYS A 249 -8.92 -22.39 -7.27
C LYS A 249 -9.04 -20.89 -7.46
N THR A 250 -9.75 -20.23 -6.55
CA THR A 250 -9.93 -18.78 -6.54
C THR A 250 -9.68 -18.32 -5.12
N PRO A 251 -8.44 -17.96 -4.79
CA PRO A 251 -8.09 -17.53 -3.45
C PRO A 251 -8.92 -16.34 -2.96
N LEU A 252 -9.15 -16.32 -1.65
CA LEU A 252 -9.64 -15.16 -0.92
C LEU A 252 -8.73 -13.96 -1.20
N THR A 253 -9.33 -12.78 -1.33
CA THR A 253 -8.53 -11.55 -1.22
C THR A 253 -8.09 -11.35 0.21
N HIS A 254 -7.07 -10.53 0.41
CA HIS A 254 -6.66 -10.08 1.75
C HIS A 254 -7.86 -9.55 2.54
N GLY A 255 -8.63 -8.61 1.99
CA GLY A 255 -9.78 -8.03 2.68
C GLY A 255 -10.90 -9.02 2.97
N ASP A 256 -11.16 -10.00 2.08
CA ASP A 256 -12.14 -11.07 2.38
C ASP A 256 -11.68 -11.88 3.61
N ALA A 257 -10.38 -12.21 3.69
CA ALA A 257 -9.81 -12.94 4.82
C ALA A 257 -9.82 -12.14 6.12
N ILE A 258 -9.45 -10.84 6.08
CA ILE A 258 -9.50 -9.94 7.24
C ILE A 258 -10.93 -9.74 7.73
N ALA A 259 -11.91 -9.62 6.83
CA ALA A 259 -13.32 -9.52 7.20
C ALA A 259 -13.81 -10.76 7.96
N ILE A 260 -13.46 -11.96 7.50
CA ILE A 260 -13.76 -13.22 8.23
C ILE A 260 -13.06 -13.21 9.59
N GLY A 261 -11.80 -12.80 9.63
CA GLY A 261 -11.03 -12.68 10.87
C GLY A 261 -11.68 -11.75 11.88
N MET A 262 -12.14 -10.56 11.46
CA MET A 262 -12.84 -9.61 12.33
C MET A 262 -14.12 -10.21 12.92
N ILE A 263 -14.88 -10.98 12.14
CA ILE A 263 -16.08 -11.69 12.63
C ILE A 263 -15.69 -12.71 13.70
N CYS A 264 -14.69 -13.55 13.44
CA CYS A 264 -14.24 -14.58 14.37
C CYS A 264 -13.69 -13.97 15.68
N GLU A 265 -12.83 -12.95 15.56
CA GLU A 265 -12.25 -12.26 16.72
C GLU A 265 -13.32 -11.51 17.54
N SER A 266 -14.31 -10.90 16.88
CA SER A 266 -15.47 -10.29 17.55
C SER A 266 -16.30 -11.33 18.30
N TYR A 267 -16.54 -12.50 17.69
CA TYR A 267 -17.26 -13.59 18.35
C TYR A 267 -16.53 -14.10 19.59
N LEU A 268 -15.21 -14.26 19.52
CA LEU A 268 -14.39 -14.62 20.68
C LEU A 268 -14.48 -13.56 21.79
N SER A 269 -14.38 -12.29 21.43
CA SER A 269 -14.56 -11.17 22.38
C SER A 269 -15.92 -11.22 23.05
N PHE A 270 -17.00 -11.44 22.30
CA PHE A 270 -18.34 -11.58 22.84
C PHE A 270 -18.45 -12.76 23.82
N LYS A 271 -17.89 -13.93 23.47
CA LYS A 271 -17.95 -15.15 24.28
C LYS A 271 -17.14 -15.11 25.57
N ILE A 272 -16.06 -14.32 25.60
CA ILE A 272 -15.18 -14.21 26.77
C ILE A 272 -15.69 -13.11 27.73
N ASN A 273 -16.34 -12.07 27.21
CA ASN A 273 -16.75 -10.90 27.98
C ASN A 273 -18.26 -10.83 28.29
N ASN A 274 -19.09 -11.74 27.76
CA ASN A 274 -20.51 -11.91 28.10
C ASN A 274 -20.79 -13.35 28.55
#